data_AF-A0A8S0TEL7-F1
#
_entry.id   AF-A0A8S0TEL7-F1
#
_cell.length_a   1.000
_cell.length_b   1.000
_cell.length_c   1.000
_cell.angle_alpha   90.00
_cell.angle_beta   90.00
_cell.angle_gamma   90.00
#
_symmetry.space_group_name_H-M   'P 1'
#
loop_
_entity.id
_entity.type
_entity.pdbx_description
1 polymer ?
#
loop_
_entity_poly.entity_id
_entity_poly.type
_entity_poly.pdbx_seq_one_letter_code
_entity_poly.pdbx_strand_id
1 'polypeptide(L)'
;MIRLLGITNFLGASPVTKAELTRRSGMQFEEATLNDLLLPAQSSNDHNASYDIDLDKIVLESFLRHWKRQTPTSENQSLRLIRKAGKLIDSYLQVVAKDAYIPVQKVLSLAEALPRTARPEHDDLFKAINICRKPVMERHREYCN
;
A
#
# COMPACT_ATOMS: atom_id res chain seq x y z
N MET A 1 -11.93 -2.65 7.91
CA MET A 1 -12.18 -3.77 6.95
C MET A 1 -10.89 -4.42 6.43
N ILE A 2 -9.83 -3.66 6.17
CA ILE A 2 -8.56 -4.18 5.62
C ILE A 2 -7.97 -5.31 6.49
N ARG A 3 -7.92 -5.14 7.82
CA ARG A 3 -7.49 -6.20 8.75
C ARG A 3 -8.30 -7.50 8.65
N LEU A 4 -9.62 -7.39 8.45
CA LEU A 4 -10.49 -8.56 8.29
C LEU A 4 -10.17 -9.29 6.98
N LEU A 5 -9.88 -8.55 5.91
CA LEU A 5 -9.43 -9.13 4.64
C LEU A 5 -8.10 -9.89 4.83
N GLY A 6 -7.16 -9.34 5.61
CA GLY A 6 -5.92 -10.02 5.97
C GLY A 6 -6.16 -11.37 6.67
N ILE A 7 -7.00 -11.38 7.71
CA ILE A 7 -7.38 -12.61 8.43
C ILE A 7 -8.08 -13.60 7.48
N THR A 8 -8.98 -13.11 6.63
CA THR A 8 -9.71 -13.92 5.66
C THR A 8 -8.78 -14.54 4.60
N ASN A 9 -7.73 -13.80 4.22
CA ASN A 9 -6.71 -14.30 3.30
C ASN A 9 -5.90 -15.43 3.94
N PHE A 10 -5.48 -15.23 5.20
CA PHE A 10 -4.77 -16.23 6.01
C PHE A 10 -5.58 -17.50 6.23
N LEU A 11 -6.88 -17.38 6.55
CA LEU A 11 -7.78 -18.51 6.75
C LEU A 11 -8.18 -19.23 5.44
N GLY A 12 -7.65 -18.80 4.28
CA GLY A 12 -7.92 -19.48 3.01
C GLY A 12 -9.38 -19.42 2.57
N ALA A 13 -10.11 -18.36 2.92
CA ALA A 13 -11.54 -18.28 2.60
C ALA A 13 -11.83 -18.28 1.09
N SER A 14 -13.10 -18.47 0.73
CA SER A 14 -13.51 -18.58 -0.68
C SER A 14 -13.10 -17.33 -1.50
N PRO A 15 -12.77 -17.48 -2.80
CA PRO A 15 -12.46 -16.35 -3.68
C PRO A 15 -13.57 -15.30 -3.72
N VAL A 16 -14.84 -15.73 -3.60
CA VAL A 16 -16.01 -14.84 -3.58
C VAL A 16 -15.99 -13.95 -2.33
N THR A 17 -15.73 -14.54 -1.16
CA THR A 17 -15.62 -13.80 0.11
C THR A 17 -14.47 -12.81 0.05
N LYS A 18 -13.30 -13.23 -0.45
CA LYS A 18 -12.14 -12.35 -0.62
C LYS A 18 -12.45 -11.18 -1.56
N ALA A 19 -13.08 -11.45 -2.70
CA ALA A 19 -13.44 -10.42 -3.68
C ALA A 19 -14.40 -9.37 -3.09
N GLU A 20 -15.43 -9.79 -2.36
CA GLU A 20 -16.38 -8.86 -1.73
C GLU A 20 -15.72 -8.05 -0.61
N LEU A 21 -14.86 -8.66 0.21
CA LEU A 21 -14.11 -7.95 1.24
C LEU A 21 -13.11 -6.95 0.65
N THR A 22 -12.43 -7.30 -0.44
CA THR A 22 -11.57 -6.37 -1.19
C THR A 22 -12.37 -5.19 -1.74
N ARG A 23 -13.56 -5.45 -2.30
CA ARG A 23 -14.46 -4.40 -2.80
C ARG A 23 -14.87 -3.45 -1.68
N ARG A 24 -15.31 -3.99 -0.54
CA ARG A 24 -15.72 -3.20 0.65
C ARG A 24 -14.57 -2.43 1.26
N SER A 25 -13.40 -3.06 1.38
CA SER A 25 -12.18 -2.41 1.89
C SER A 25 -11.76 -1.24 1.02
N GLY A 26 -11.86 -1.37 -0.31
CA GLY A 26 -11.61 -0.27 -1.24
C GLY A 26 -12.61 0.87 -1.10
N MET A 27 -13.90 0.60 -0.84
CA MET A 27 -14.90 1.65 -0.62
C MET A 27 -14.68 2.43 0.69
N GLN A 28 -14.14 1.77 1.72
CA GLN A 28 -13.85 2.38 3.03
C GLN A 28 -12.39 2.84 3.15
N PHE A 29 -11.64 2.89 2.05
CA PHE A 29 -10.22 3.22 2.09
C PHE A 29 -9.95 4.64 2.62
N GLU A 30 -10.90 5.57 2.48
CA GLU A 30 -10.79 6.90 3.07
C GLU A 30 -10.65 6.86 4.60
N GLU A 31 -11.28 5.90 5.26
CA GLU A 31 -11.29 5.76 6.72
C GLU A 31 -10.09 4.94 7.23
N ALA A 32 -9.32 4.34 6.32
CA ALA A 32 -8.17 3.52 6.68
C ALA A 32 -7.07 4.36 7.33
N THR A 33 -6.43 3.77 8.34
CA THR A 33 -5.26 4.32 9.01
C THR A 33 -4.02 3.53 8.64
N LEU A 34 -2.84 4.09 8.93
CA LEU A 34 -1.57 3.39 8.67
C LEU A 34 -1.55 2.00 9.31
N ASN A 35 -2.06 1.86 10.54
CA ASN A 35 -2.12 0.60 11.27
C ASN A 35 -3.01 -0.46 10.60
N ASP A 36 -3.98 -0.05 9.78
CA ASP A 36 -4.83 -0.98 9.04
C ASP A 36 -4.10 -1.65 7.87
N LEU A 37 -3.06 -1.00 7.34
CA LEU A 37 -2.22 -1.49 6.23
C LEU A 37 -1.01 -2.29 6.72
N LEU A 38 -0.63 -2.18 8.00
CA LEU A 38 0.50 -2.94 8.55
C LEU A 38 0.12 -4.40 8.84
N LEU A 39 -0.36 -5.10 7.81
CA LEU A 39 -0.74 -6.50 7.88
C LEU A 39 0.49 -7.39 7.75
N PRO A 40 0.74 -8.33 8.67
CA PRO A 40 1.88 -9.23 8.58
C PRO A 40 1.84 -10.05 7.29
N ALA A 41 3.01 -10.29 6.67
CA ALA A 41 3.10 -11.19 5.52
C ALA A 41 2.68 -12.61 5.93
N GLN A 42 1.80 -13.22 5.14
CA GLN A 42 1.19 -14.53 5.46
C GLN A 42 1.78 -15.69 4.63
N SER A 43 2.68 -15.40 3.67
CA SER A 43 3.19 -16.40 2.74
C SER A 43 4.55 -16.96 3.19
N SER A 44 4.72 -18.27 3.03
CA SER A 44 5.99 -18.97 3.27
C SER A 44 7.09 -18.63 2.25
N ASN A 45 6.78 -17.97 1.14
CA ASN A 45 7.83 -17.60 0.18
C ASN A 45 8.54 -16.29 0.54
N ASP A 46 7.95 -15.50 1.44
CA ASP A 46 8.42 -14.17 1.85
C ASP A 46 8.76 -14.19 3.35
N HIS A 47 9.38 -15.28 3.83
CA HIS A 47 9.61 -15.60 5.26
C HIS A 47 10.24 -14.49 6.11
N ASN A 48 10.83 -13.47 5.49
CA ASN A 48 11.46 -12.36 6.19
C ASN A 48 10.78 -11.01 5.95
N ALA A 49 9.83 -10.90 5.02
CA ALA A 49 9.10 -9.66 4.78
C ALA A 49 8.09 -9.44 5.91
N SER A 50 8.11 -8.28 6.55
CA SER A 50 7.26 -8.00 7.70
C SER A 50 5.80 -7.71 7.31
N TYR A 51 5.53 -7.34 6.05
CA TYR A 51 4.23 -6.81 5.61
C TYR A 51 3.75 -7.36 4.26
N ASP A 52 2.43 -7.56 4.13
CA ASP A 52 1.75 -8.00 2.89
C ASP A 52 1.40 -6.82 1.96
N ILE A 53 2.41 -6.30 1.26
CA ILE A 53 2.25 -5.19 0.31
C ILE A 53 1.29 -5.53 -0.83
N ASP A 54 1.25 -6.79 -1.24
CA ASP A 54 0.44 -7.23 -2.39
C ASP A 54 -1.06 -7.12 -2.06
N LEU A 55 -1.44 -7.48 -0.83
CA LEU A 55 -2.81 -7.33 -0.36
C LEU A 55 -3.23 -5.86 -0.28
N ASP A 56 -2.38 -4.99 0.26
CA ASP A 56 -2.66 -3.55 0.34
C ASP A 56 -2.76 -2.92 -1.05
N LYS A 57 -1.93 -3.36 -2.00
CA LYS A 57 -2.02 -2.94 -3.40
C LYS A 57 -3.36 -3.32 -4.01
N ILE A 58 -3.84 -4.55 -3.79
CA ILE A 58 -5.14 -5.02 -4.30
C ILE A 58 -6.29 -4.16 -3.76
N VAL A 59 -6.25 -3.81 -2.47
CA VAL A 59 -7.23 -2.92 -1.84
C VAL A 59 -7.17 -1.52 -2.45
N LEU A 60 -5.96 -0.96 -2.62
CA LEU A 60 -5.75 0.34 -3.25
C LEU A 60 -6.30 0.37 -4.68
N GLU A 61 -6.02 -0.65 -5.48
CA GLU A 61 -6.55 -0.75 -6.84
C GLU A 61 -8.07 -0.83 -6.87
N SER A 62 -8.68 -1.52 -5.90
CA SER A 62 -10.14 -1.56 -5.72
C SER A 62 -10.70 -0.17 -5.43
N PHE A 63 -10.07 0.58 -4.50
CA PHE A 63 -10.40 1.98 -4.23
C PHE A 63 -10.30 2.83 -5.50
N LEU A 64 -9.20 2.73 -6.25
CA LEU A 64 -8.98 3.51 -7.47
C LEU A 64 -9.98 3.18 -8.58
N ARG A 65 -10.36 1.90 -8.74
CA ARG A 65 -11.42 1.49 -9.67
C ARG A 65 -12.76 2.11 -9.29
N HIS A 66 -13.07 2.19 -8.00
CA HIS A 66 -14.29 2.82 -7.52
C HIS A 66 -14.25 4.34 -7.71
N TRP A 67 -13.16 4.98 -7.30
CA TRP A 67 -12.93 6.42 -7.44
C TRP A 67 -13.06 6.89 -8.91
N LYS A 68 -12.50 6.14 -9.87
CA LYS A 68 -12.61 6.44 -11.31
C LYS A 68 -14.05 6.34 -11.87
N ARG A 69 -14.90 5.51 -11.26
CA ARG A 69 -16.29 5.29 -11.70
C ARG A 69 -17.26 6.29 -11.10
N GLN A 70 -16.89 6.98 -10.02
CA GLN A 70 -17.74 7.99 -9.43
C GLN A 70 -17.87 9.17 -10.40
N THR A 71 -19.11 9.51 -10.76
CA THR A 71 -19.39 10.80 -11.39
C THR A 71 -19.14 11.88 -10.33
N PRO A 72 -18.31 12.90 -10.61
CA PRO A 72 -17.97 13.90 -9.60
C PRO A 72 -19.23 14.71 -9.26
N THR A 73 -19.90 14.35 -8.17
CA THR A 73 -20.94 15.19 -7.56
C THR A 73 -20.32 16.47 -6.99
N SER A 74 -19.03 16.39 -6.63
CA SER A 74 -18.15 17.51 -6.30
C SER A 74 -16.70 17.12 -6.61
N GLU A 75 -16.06 17.78 -7.59
CA GLU A 75 -14.64 17.55 -7.93
C GLU A 75 -13.72 17.73 -6.71
N ASN A 76 -14.04 18.71 -5.86
CA ASN A 76 -13.27 18.99 -4.64
C ASN A 76 -13.30 17.83 -3.64
N GLN A 77 -14.44 17.16 -3.49
CA GLN A 77 -14.53 15.98 -2.64
C GLN A 77 -13.71 14.83 -3.22
N SER A 78 -13.86 14.55 -4.52
CA SER A 78 -13.10 13.50 -5.21
C SER A 78 -11.59 13.71 -5.11
N LEU A 79 -11.11 14.96 -5.26
CA LEU A 79 -9.70 15.33 -5.09
C LEU A 79 -9.23 15.17 -3.64
N ARG A 80 -10.07 15.51 -2.66
CA ARG A 80 -9.73 15.32 -1.23
C ARG A 80 -9.56 13.84 -0.90
N LEU A 81 -10.43 12.97 -1.41
CA LEU A 81 -10.38 11.52 -1.20
C LEU A 81 -9.07 10.92 -1.75
N ILE A 82 -8.76 11.20 -3.01
CA ILE A 82 -7.58 10.63 -3.66
C ILE A 82 -6.27 11.15 -3.06
N ARG A 83 -6.24 12.40 -2.60
CA ARG A 83 -5.08 12.98 -1.88
C ARG A 83 -4.89 12.36 -0.50
N LYS A 84 -5.98 12.09 0.22
CA LYS A 84 -5.92 11.39 1.52
C LYS A 84 -5.36 9.98 1.35
N ALA A 85 -5.84 9.25 0.34
CA ALA A 85 -5.31 7.94 -0.03
C ALA A 85 -3.82 8.00 -0.40
N GLY A 86 -3.42 9.02 -1.17
CA GLY A 86 -2.01 9.27 -1.51
C GLY A 86 -1.12 9.41 -0.27
N LYS A 87 -1.50 10.28 0.68
CA LYS A 87 -0.76 10.47 1.94
C LYS A 87 -0.67 9.20 2.78
N LEU A 88 -1.74 8.41 2.84
CA LEU A 88 -1.77 7.16 3.58
C LEU A 88 -0.77 6.15 2.99
N ILE A 89 -0.79 5.99 1.67
CA ILE A 89 0.14 5.10 0.97
C ILE A 89 1.57 5.60 1.11
N ASP A 90 1.84 6.90 0.97
CA ASP A 90 3.21 7.42 1.10
C ASP A 90 3.73 7.27 2.54
N SER A 91 2.87 7.38 3.56
CA SER A 91 3.22 7.07 4.95
C SER A 91 3.51 5.57 5.15
N TYR A 92 2.74 4.71 4.51
CA TYR A 92 2.96 3.26 4.52
C TYR A 92 4.28 2.90 3.82
N LEU A 93 4.56 3.48 2.65
CA LEU A 93 5.82 3.31 1.91
C LEU A 93 7.04 3.67 2.77
N GLN A 94 6.95 4.71 3.60
CA GLN A 94 8.04 5.07 4.53
C GLN A 94 8.29 4.02 5.63
N VAL A 95 7.26 3.27 6.05
CA VAL A 95 7.40 2.20 7.04
C VAL A 95 7.99 0.96 6.37
N VAL A 96 7.39 0.50 5.25
CA VAL A 96 7.85 -0.71 4.56
C VAL A 96 9.24 -0.55 3.95
N ALA A 97 9.62 0.66 3.53
CA ALA A 97 10.96 0.94 3.01
C ALA A 97 12.09 0.72 4.04
N LYS A 98 11.78 0.66 5.34
CA LYS A 98 12.75 0.34 6.39
C LYS A 98 13.04 -1.16 6.49
N ASP A 99 12.16 -1.99 5.96
CA ASP A 99 12.34 -3.44 5.94
C ASP A 99 13.28 -3.83 4.79
N ALA A 100 14.44 -4.38 5.14
CA ALA A 100 15.46 -4.78 4.18
C ALA A 100 15.07 -6.02 3.35
N TYR A 101 14.05 -6.76 3.77
CA TYR A 101 13.58 -7.97 3.09
C TYR A 101 12.50 -7.68 2.05
N ILE A 102 11.92 -6.47 2.08
CA ILE A 102 10.92 -6.07 1.09
C ILE A 102 11.61 -5.68 -0.22
N PRO A 103 11.27 -6.32 -1.36
CA PRO A 103 11.85 -5.96 -2.65
C PRO A 103 11.45 -4.55 -3.08
N VAL A 104 12.43 -3.77 -3.55
CA VAL A 104 12.22 -2.41 -4.09
C VAL A 104 11.12 -2.39 -5.16
N GLN A 105 11.01 -3.45 -5.96
CA GLN A 105 10.01 -3.53 -7.01
C GLN A 105 8.57 -3.57 -6.48
N LYS A 106 8.32 -4.18 -5.30
CA LYS A 106 6.98 -4.15 -4.67
C LYS A 106 6.63 -2.74 -4.20
N VAL A 107 7.60 -2.05 -3.59
CA VAL A 107 7.46 -0.64 -3.15
C VAL A 107 7.17 0.28 -4.34
N LEU A 108 7.91 0.12 -5.43
CA LEU A 108 7.72 0.91 -6.65
C LEU A 108 6.36 0.64 -7.30
N SER A 109 5.99 -0.64 -7.45
CA SER A 109 4.71 -1.08 -7.98
C SER A 109 3.51 -0.51 -7.19
N LEU A 110 3.62 -0.41 -5.86
CA LEU A 110 2.59 0.23 -5.04
C LEU A 110 2.58 1.75 -5.25
N ALA A 111 3.75 2.39 -5.32
CA ALA A 111 3.86 3.83 -5.54
C ALA A 111 3.26 4.24 -6.90
N GLU A 112 3.51 3.47 -7.95
CA GLU A 112 3.05 3.72 -9.32
C GLU A 112 1.54 3.48 -9.52
N ALA A 113 0.90 2.69 -8.65
CA ALA A 113 -0.54 2.45 -8.72
C ALA A 113 -1.37 3.73 -8.54
N LEU A 114 -0.85 4.72 -7.80
CA LEU A 114 -1.54 5.98 -7.54
C LEU A 114 -1.44 6.96 -8.72
N PRO A 115 -2.54 7.65 -9.09
CA PRO A 115 -2.51 8.70 -10.09
C PRO A 115 -1.75 9.93 -9.58
N ARG A 116 -1.20 10.74 -10.50
CA ARG A 116 -0.49 11.99 -10.16
C ARG A 116 -1.33 12.95 -9.31
N THR A 117 -2.64 12.98 -9.50
CA THR A 117 -3.58 13.81 -8.74
C THR A 117 -3.63 13.49 -7.24
N ALA A 118 -3.20 12.27 -6.84
CA ALA A 118 -3.09 11.86 -5.45
C ALA A 118 -1.95 12.58 -4.72
N ARG A 119 -0.92 13.03 -5.46
CA ARG A 119 0.32 13.59 -4.92
C ARG A 119 0.59 14.97 -5.50
N PRO A 120 -0.08 16.04 -5.00
CA PRO A 120 0.23 17.40 -5.41
C PRO A 120 1.65 17.81 -4.95
N GLU A 121 2.09 17.29 -3.80
CA GLU A 121 3.43 17.43 -3.25
C GLU A 121 4.01 16.01 -3.13
N HIS A 122 5.24 15.81 -3.59
CA HIS A 122 5.88 14.49 -3.67
C HIS A 122 6.81 14.18 -2.48
N ASP A 123 6.83 15.04 -1.45
CA ASP A 123 7.82 15.02 -0.37
C ASP A 123 7.86 13.70 0.40
N ASP A 124 6.70 13.15 0.73
CA ASP A 124 6.60 11.90 1.51
C ASP A 124 7.01 10.66 0.70
N LEU A 125 6.75 10.67 -0.62
CA LEU A 125 7.26 9.65 -1.52
C LEU A 125 8.79 9.72 -1.64
N PHE A 126 9.37 10.92 -1.78
CA PHE A 126 10.82 11.09 -1.80
C PHE A 126 11.49 10.62 -0.50
N LYS A 127 10.85 10.85 0.66
CA LYS A 127 11.32 10.30 1.94
C LYS A 127 11.34 8.76 1.90
N ALA A 128 10.28 8.12 1.42
CA ALA A 128 10.22 6.66 1.31
C ALA A 128 11.33 6.11 0.39
N ILE A 129 11.56 6.74 -0.77
CA ILE A 129 12.63 6.36 -1.69
C ILE A 129 14.01 6.50 -1.04
N ASN A 130 14.25 7.61 -0.34
CA ASN A 130 15.52 7.83 0.37
C ASN A 130 15.75 6.79 1.47
N ILE A 131 14.71 6.37 2.19
CA ILE A 131 14.78 5.31 3.20
C ILE A 131 15.13 3.98 2.52
N CYS A 132 14.45 3.62 1.44
CA CYS A 132 14.67 2.37 0.68
C CYS A 132 16.12 2.24 0.17
N ARG A 133 16.75 3.36 -0.22
CA ARG A 133 18.13 3.38 -0.73
C ARG A 133 19.19 3.20 0.36
N LYS A 134 18.93 3.62 1.60
CA LYS A 134 19.91 3.54 2.70
C LYS A 134 20.40 2.12 3.02
N PRO A 135 19.53 1.11 3.25
CA PRO A 135 19.97 -0.24 3.58
C PRO A 135 20.62 -0.97 2.41
N VAL A 136 20.31 -0.60 1.16
CA VAL A 136 20.99 -1.14 -0.04
C VAL A 136 22.46 -0.70 -0.09
N MET A 137 22.76 0.54 0.33
CA MET A 137 24.13 1.07 0.38
C MET A 137 24.94 0.48 1.55
N GLU A 138 24.31 0.23 2.71
CA GLU A 138 24.98 -0.39 3.87
C GLU A 138 25.34 -1.85 3.62
N ARG A 139 24.44 -2.64 3.01
CA ARG A 139 24.76 -4.02 2.60
C ARG A 139 25.91 -4.09 1.59
N HIS A 140 26.02 -3.15 0.65
CA HIS A 140 27.17 -3.10 -0.27
C HIS A 140 28.49 -2.79 0.46
N ARG A 141 28.46 -2.09 1.60
CA ARG A 141 29.66 -1.72 2.36
C ARG A 141 30.19 -2.89 3.22
N GLU A 142 29.33 -3.82 3.65
CA GLU A 142 29.72 -5.03 4.39
C GLU A 142 30.34 -6.12 3.49
N TYR A 143 30.06 -6.12 2.18
CA TYR A 143 30.66 -7.08 1.22
C TYR A 143 31.95 -6.56 0.54
N CYS A 144 32.34 -5.30 0.79
CA CYS A 144 33.55 -4.69 0.23
C CYS A 144 34.63 -4.38 1.30
N ASN A 145 34.47 -4.87 2.53
CA ASN A 145 35.53 -4.94 3.56
C ASN A 145 35.80 -6.40 3.91
#